data_AF-A0A558ZRN8-F1
#
_entry.id   AF-A0A558ZRN8-F1
#
_cell.length_a   1.000
_cell.length_b   1.000
_cell.length_c   1.000
_cell.angle_alpha   90.00
_cell.angle_beta   90.00
_cell.angle_gamma   90.00
#
_symmetry.space_group_name_H-M   'P 1'
#
loop_
_entity.id
_entity.type
_entity.pdbx_description
1 polymer ?
#
loop_
_entity_poly.entity_id
_entity_poly.type
_entity_poly.pdbx_seq_one_letter_code
_entity_poly.pdbx_strand_id
1 'polypeptide(L)'
;IEVNPVDGQFHLRTSFAYRYPSSKDSSLGVSGSRYDTGRKIFENLLNSNQPTITMTVTEGEKKKTITDLEKTSVLRAKEQHLHELFQEFVSRYPEVQQVIEESYNRLYNRTVSREYDGSHLVIDGLAQNISLRPHQENAIQRIVEEKRALLAHEVGSGKTLTMLGAGFKLKELGMVHKPLYVVPSSLSAQFGQEIMKFFPTKKVFVTTTQDFVKARRKQFVSRIITG
;
A
#
# COMPACT_ATOMS: atom_id res chain seq x y z
N ILE A 1 -27.90 1.13 -7.24
CA ILE A 1 -26.60 1.71 -6.83
C ILE A 1 -25.85 1.99 -8.11
N GLU A 2 -25.45 3.23 -8.33
CA GLU A 2 -24.61 3.61 -9.48
C GLU A 2 -23.19 3.83 -8.98
N VAL A 3 -22.20 3.39 -9.76
CA VAL A 3 -20.79 3.68 -9.49
C VAL A 3 -20.36 4.76 -10.46
N ASN A 4 -19.82 5.87 -9.95
CA ASN A 4 -19.26 6.90 -10.79
C ASN A 4 -17.99 6.36 -11.49
N PRO A 5 -17.94 6.36 -12.83
CA PRO A 5 -16.83 5.78 -13.58
C PRO A 5 -15.52 6.57 -13.44
N VAL A 6 -15.55 7.80 -12.92
CA VAL A 6 -14.37 8.68 -12.82
C VAL A 6 -13.67 8.52 -11.47
N ASP A 7 -14.42 8.58 -10.37
CA ASP A 7 -13.87 8.57 -9.01
C ASP A 7 -14.18 7.28 -8.22
N GLY A 8 -14.98 6.38 -8.80
CA GLY A 8 -15.37 5.12 -8.17
C GLY A 8 -16.39 5.25 -7.05
N GLN A 9 -16.99 6.43 -6.84
CA GLN A 9 -17.95 6.63 -5.76
C GLN A 9 -19.28 5.90 -6.03
N PHE A 10 -19.81 5.28 -4.98
CA PHE A 10 -21.13 4.65 -4.98
C PHE A 10 -22.22 5.68 -4.65
N HIS A 11 -23.24 5.75 -5.49
CA HIS A 11 -24.41 6.61 -5.29
C HIS A 11 -25.70 5.80 -5.24
N LEU A 12 -26.56 6.10 -4.27
CA LEU A 12 -27.88 5.48 -4.13
C LEU A 12 -28.90 6.20 -5.02
N ARG A 13 -28.87 5.94 -6.33
CA ARG A 13 -29.89 6.47 -7.25
C ARG A 13 -31.17 5.65 -7.23
N THR A 14 -32.20 6.17 -6.57
CA THR A 14 -33.60 5.76 -6.78
C THR A 14 -34.48 7.01 -6.82
N SER A 15 -35.07 7.29 -7.99
CA SER A 15 -35.85 8.53 -8.25
C SER A 15 -37.05 8.71 -7.32
N PHE A 16 -37.67 7.61 -6.90
CA PHE A 16 -38.81 7.61 -5.98
C PHE A 16 -38.39 7.82 -4.52
N ALA A 17 -37.32 7.13 -4.08
CA ALA A 17 -36.94 7.11 -2.68
C ALA A 17 -36.23 8.40 -2.23
N TYR A 18 -35.50 9.06 -3.14
CA TYR A 18 -34.77 10.30 -2.83
C TYR A 18 -35.70 11.51 -2.65
N ARG A 19 -36.87 11.50 -3.29
CA ARG A 19 -37.82 12.62 -3.27
C ARG A 19 -38.74 12.59 -2.03
N TYR A 20 -38.94 11.42 -1.43
CA TYR A 20 -39.82 11.25 -0.26
C TYR A 20 -39.16 10.32 0.78
N PRO A 21 -38.54 10.87 1.84
CA PRO A 21 -38.04 10.04 2.93
C PRO A 21 -39.22 9.43 3.69
N SER A 22 -39.10 8.14 4.01
CA SER A 22 -40.07 7.47 4.90
C SER A 22 -39.79 7.86 6.35
N SER A 23 -40.78 7.76 7.24
CA SER A 23 -40.57 8.01 8.67
C SER A 23 -39.44 7.17 9.27
N LYS A 24 -39.28 5.92 8.81
CA LYS A 24 -38.16 5.06 9.20
C LYS A 24 -36.81 5.59 8.71
N ASP A 25 -36.73 6.03 7.44
CA ASP A 25 -35.49 6.60 6.87
C ASP A 25 -35.08 7.90 7.59
N SER A 26 -36.02 8.80 7.86
CA SER A 26 -35.75 10.02 8.64
C SER A 26 -35.35 9.71 10.08
N SER A 27 -35.94 8.68 10.71
CA SER A 27 -35.59 8.28 12.09
C SER A 27 -34.17 7.74 12.21
N LEU A 28 -33.59 7.24 11.12
CA LEU A 28 -32.21 6.77 11.04
C LEU A 28 -31.21 7.89 10.75
N GLY A 29 -31.69 9.09 10.43
CA GLY A 29 -30.85 10.28 10.22
C GLY A 29 -30.61 11.10 11.49
N VAL A 30 -29.86 12.19 11.32
CA VAL A 30 -29.63 13.24 12.32
C VAL A 30 -30.35 14.50 11.89
N SER A 31 -31.47 14.80 12.55
CA SER A 31 -32.32 15.96 12.24
C SER A 31 -31.55 17.28 12.29
N GLY A 32 -31.88 18.21 11.38
CA GLY A 32 -31.22 19.52 11.30
C GLY A 32 -29.74 19.43 10.93
N SER A 33 -29.34 18.42 10.17
CA SER A 33 -27.99 18.25 9.63
C SER A 33 -28.04 17.84 8.16
N ARG A 34 -26.88 17.86 7.49
CA ARG A 34 -26.75 17.31 6.12
C ARG A 34 -27.00 15.80 6.03
N TYR A 35 -27.03 15.10 7.16
CA TYR A 35 -27.25 13.65 7.31
C TYR A 35 -28.63 13.36 7.92
N ASP A 36 -29.65 14.09 7.50
CA ASP A 36 -31.04 14.02 7.97
C ASP A 36 -31.79 12.69 7.69
N THR A 37 -31.17 11.76 6.97
CA THR A 37 -31.77 10.48 6.56
C THR A 37 -30.75 9.35 6.66
N GLY A 38 -31.23 8.15 7.00
CA GLY A 38 -30.40 6.94 7.08
C GLY A 38 -29.72 6.62 5.76
N ARG A 39 -30.38 6.85 4.62
CA ARG A 39 -29.77 6.65 3.29
C ARG A 39 -28.56 7.54 3.03
N LYS A 40 -28.58 8.81 3.45
CA LYS A 40 -27.41 9.70 3.29
C LYS A 40 -26.23 9.22 4.12
N ILE A 41 -26.50 8.74 5.34
CA ILE A 41 -25.47 8.13 6.19
C ILE A 41 -24.95 6.85 5.53
N PHE A 42 -25.84 5.97 5.07
CA PHE A 42 -25.49 4.71 4.41
C PHE A 42 -24.65 4.92 3.14
N GLU A 43 -24.97 5.91 2.29
CA GLU A 43 -24.16 6.24 1.11
C GLU A 43 -22.73 6.67 1.49
N ASN A 44 -22.56 7.42 2.59
CA ASN A 44 -21.22 7.78 3.06
C ASN A 44 -20.45 6.54 3.54
N LEU A 45 -21.12 5.65 4.29
CA LEU A 45 -20.53 4.39 4.75
C LEU A 45 -20.11 3.48 3.58
N LEU A 46 -20.92 3.39 2.52
CA LEU A 46 -20.57 2.64 1.30
C LEU A 46 -19.29 3.16 0.63
N ASN A 47 -19.03 4.46 0.74
CA ASN A 47 -17.82 5.09 0.21
C ASN A 47 -16.65 5.11 1.19
N SER A 48 -16.73 4.38 2.31
CA SER A 48 -15.73 4.41 3.40
C SER A 48 -15.43 5.82 3.89
N ASN A 49 -16.40 6.73 3.77
CA ASN A 49 -16.31 8.10 4.25
C ASN A 49 -17.03 8.17 5.59
N GLN A 50 -16.32 8.51 6.66
CA GLN A 50 -16.91 8.70 7.97
C GLN A 50 -17.17 10.20 8.23
N PRO A 51 -18.42 10.67 8.07
CA PRO A 51 -18.69 12.09 8.16
C PRO A 51 -18.69 12.66 9.58
N THR A 52 -18.46 13.98 9.66
CA THR A 52 -18.59 14.79 10.89
C THR A 52 -19.61 15.91 10.64
N ILE A 53 -20.39 16.29 11.65
CA ILE A 53 -21.33 17.42 11.57
C ILE A 53 -20.63 18.66 12.14
N THR A 54 -20.70 19.76 11.40
CA THR A 54 -20.15 21.06 11.81
C THR A 54 -21.25 22.07 12.06
N MET A 55 -20.97 23.04 12.92
CA MET A 55 -21.81 24.20 13.19
C MET A 55 -21.02 25.49 12.99
N THR A 56 -21.69 26.59 12.71
CA THR A 56 -21.08 27.91 12.65
C THR A 56 -21.33 28.65 13.95
N VAL A 57 -20.26 29.09 14.60
CA VAL A 57 -20.30 29.92 15.81
C VAL A 57 -19.73 31.29 15.46
N THR A 58 -20.35 32.34 15.98
CA THR A 58 -19.90 33.72 15.81
C THR A 58 -19.02 34.10 17.00
N GLU A 59 -17.75 34.42 16.74
CA GLU A 59 -16.81 34.98 17.72
C GLU A 59 -16.52 36.43 17.31
N GLY A 60 -17.19 37.40 17.95
CA GLY A 60 -17.11 38.82 17.58
C GLY A 60 -17.70 39.10 16.19
N GLU A 61 -16.95 39.74 15.29
CA GLU A 61 -17.36 39.98 13.89
C GLU A 61 -17.07 38.81 12.94
N LYS A 62 -16.39 37.75 13.41
CA LYS A 62 -15.96 36.63 12.56
C LYS A 62 -16.81 35.39 12.80
N LYS A 63 -17.24 34.74 11.70
CA LYS A 63 -17.90 33.44 11.72
C LYS A 63 -16.86 32.33 11.62
N LYS A 64 -16.88 31.39 12.57
CA LYS A 64 -15.99 30.23 12.61
C LYS A 64 -16.81 28.95 12.48
N THR A 65 -16.35 28.01 11.67
CA THR A 65 -16.96 26.68 11.56
C THR A 65 -16.23 25.73 12.50
N ILE A 66 -16.96 25.12 13.44
CA ILE A 66 -16.43 24.16 14.41
C ILE A 66 -17.22 22.85 14.33
N THR A 67 -16.67 21.77 14.87
CA THR A 67 -17.38 20.49 14.97
C THR A 67 -18.53 20.57 15.98
N ASP A 68 -19.71 20.11 15.58
CA ASP A 68 -20.84 19.89 16.46
C ASP A 68 -20.67 18.51 17.12
N LEU A 69 -20.10 18.49 18.33
CA LEU A 69 -19.78 17.25 19.04
C LEU A 69 -21.04 16.45 19.40
N GLU A 70 -22.13 17.13 19.75
CA GLU A 70 -23.40 16.48 20.11
C GLU A 70 -24.01 15.79 18.90
N LYS A 71 -24.23 16.53 17.80
CA LYS A 71 -24.78 15.93 16.58
C LYS A 71 -23.85 14.88 15.98
N THR A 72 -22.53 15.07 16.08
CA THR A 72 -21.56 14.06 15.61
C THR A 72 -21.63 12.80 16.46
N SER A 73 -21.82 12.89 17.77
CA SER A 73 -22.04 11.71 18.62
C SER A 73 -23.32 10.95 18.22
N VAL A 74 -24.42 11.69 17.99
CA VAL A 74 -25.67 11.10 17.48
C VAL A 74 -25.47 10.44 16.12
N LEU A 75 -24.72 11.07 15.21
CA LEU A 75 -24.37 10.51 13.91
C LEU A 75 -23.62 9.17 14.05
N ARG A 76 -22.65 9.08 14.96
CA ARG A 76 -21.91 7.84 15.23
C ARG A 76 -22.84 6.72 15.72
N ALA A 77 -23.81 7.04 16.59
CA ALA A 77 -24.81 6.07 17.03
C ALA A 77 -25.72 5.60 15.87
N LYS A 78 -26.09 6.50 14.95
CA LYS A 78 -26.87 6.14 13.75
C LYS A 78 -26.06 5.29 12.77
N GLU A 79 -24.78 5.58 12.58
CA GLU A 79 -23.86 4.77 11.77
C GLU A 79 -23.77 3.34 12.32
N GLN A 80 -23.58 3.19 13.63
CA GLN A 80 -23.52 1.89 14.29
C GLN A 80 -24.84 1.12 14.14
N HIS A 81 -25.98 1.77 14.35
CA HIS A 81 -27.28 1.13 14.16
C HIS A 81 -27.51 0.69 12.70
N LEU A 82 -27.10 1.51 11.71
CA LEU A 82 -27.17 1.09 10.30
C LEU A 82 -26.25 -0.10 10.01
N HIS A 83 -25.09 -0.18 10.65
CA HIS A 83 -24.19 -1.32 10.54
C HIS A 83 -24.85 -2.60 11.08
N GLU A 84 -25.48 -2.53 12.25
CA GLU A 84 -26.21 -3.65 12.87
C GLU A 84 -27.38 -4.11 12.01
N LEU A 85 -28.19 -3.17 11.49
CA LEU A 85 -29.28 -3.48 10.57
C LEU A 85 -28.79 -4.15 9.28
N PHE A 86 -27.63 -3.74 8.76
CA PHE A 86 -27.04 -4.36 7.60
C PHE A 86 -26.55 -5.79 7.91
N GLN A 87 -25.92 -6.00 9.07
CA GLN A 87 -25.52 -7.35 9.52
C GLN A 87 -26.73 -8.26 9.72
N GLU A 88 -27.81 -7.76 10.33
CA GLU A 88 -29.07 -8.50 10.49
C GLU A 88 -29.71 -8.83 9.13
N PHE A 89 -29.69 -7.88 8.20
CA PHE A 89 -30.14 -8.11 6.83
C PHE A 89 -29.33 -9.24 6.18
N VAL A 90 -28.01 -9.17 6.21
CA VAL A 90 -27.14 -10.22 5.65
C VAL A 90 -27.38 -11.56 6.35
N SER A 91 -27.51 -11.59 7.67
CA SER A 91 -27.72 -12.84 8.41
C SER A 91 -29.07 -13.50 8.13
N ARG A 92 -30.10 -12.70 7.82
CA ARG A 92 -31.47 -13.16 7.57
C ARG A 92 -31.69 -13.74 6.18
N TYR A 93 -30.93 -13.31 5.17
CA TYR A 93 -31.14 -13.70 3.77
C TYR A 93 -29.93 -14.50 3.24
N PRO A 94 -30.00 -15.85 3.22
CA PRO A 94 -28.90 -16.71 2.76
C PRO A 94 -28.41 -16.40 1.35
N GLU A 95 -29.31 -15.99 0.45
CA GLU A 95 -28.98 -15.58 -0.90
C GLU A 95 -28.05 -14.35 -0.94
N VAL A 96 -28.20 -13.43 0.03
CA VAL A 96 -27.32 -12.26 0.16
C VAL A 96 -25.95 -12.69 0.68
N GLN A 97 -25.90 -13.62 1.64
CA GLN A 97 -24.63 -14.17 2.13
C GLN A 97 -23.83 -14.82 1.01
N GLN A 98 -24.49 -15.64 0.19
CA GLN A 98 -23.87 -16.30 -0.95
C GLN A 98 -23.29 -15.27 -1.94
N VAL A 99 -24.04 -14.20 -2.26
CA VAL A 99 -23.55 -13.13 -3.15
C VAL A 99 -22.31 -12.43 -2.56
N ILE A 100 -22.29 -12.17 -1.25
CA ILE A 100 -21.15 -11.56 -0.57
C ILE A 100 -19.94 -12.50 -0.60
N GLU A 101 -20.14 -13.78 -0.26
CA GLU A 101 -19.08 -14.79 -0.23
C GLU A 101 -18.48 -15.01 -1.63
N GLU A 102 -19.31 -15.22 -2.64
CA GLU A 102 -18.85 -15.40 -4.03
C GLU A 102 -18.11 -14.17 -4.54
N SER A 103 -18.61 -12.97 -4.20
CA SER A 103 -17.94 -11.72 -4.57
C SER A 103 -16.61 -11.56 -3.86
N TYR A 104 -16.54 -11.88 -2.57
CA TYR A 104 -15.30 -11.88 -1.81
C TYR A 104 -14.28 -12.87 -2.38
N ASN A 105 -14.72 -14.10 -2.66
CA ASN A 105 -13.85 -15.13 -3.20
C ASN A 105 -13.34 -14.78 -4.61
N ARG A 106 -14.21 -14.24 -5.46
CA ARG A 106 -13.86 -13.80 -6.81
C ARG A 106 -12.91 -12.60 -6.81
N LEU A 107 -13.06 -11.65 -5.89
CA LEU A 107 -12.28 -10.41 -5.87
C LEU A 107 -10.97 -10.56 -5.09
N TYR A 108 -10.99 -11.27 -3.96
CA TYR A 108 -9.90 -11.29 -2.99
C TYR A 108 -9.27 -12.68 -2.83
N ASN A 109 -10.04 -13.75 -2.62
CA ASN A 109 -9.47 -15.10 -2.41
C ASN A 109 -9.07 -15.83 -3.71
N ARG A 110 -9.16 -15.19 -4.89
CA ARG A 110 -8.76 -15.82 -6.15
C ARG A 110 -7.25 -15.88 -6.38
N THR A 111 -6.47 -15.13 -5.60
CA THR A 111 -5.01 -15.09 -5.72
C THR A 111 -4.36 -15.56 -4.43
N VAL A 112 -3.62 -16.66 -4.50
CA VAL A 112 -2.71 -17.07 -3.43
C VAL A 112 -1.36 -16.42 -3.69
N SER A 113 -0.75 -15.88 -2.65
CA SER A 113 0.62 -15.37 -2.73
C SER A 113 1.56 -16.52 -3.09
N ARG A 114 2.32 -16.37 -4.16
CA ARG A 114 3.34 -17.35 -4.54
C ARG A 114 4.36 -17.48 -3.41
N GLU A 115 4.62 -18.70 -2.99
CA GLU A 115 5.72 -19.03 -2.08
C GLU A 115 6.98 -19.29 -2.91
N TYR A 116 8.13 -18.88 -2.37
CA TYR A 116 9.43 -19.04 -3.00
C TYR A 116 10.32 -19.78 -2.03
N ASP A 117 10.97 -20.84 -2.50
CA ASP A 117 11.92 -21.62 -1.74
C ASP A 117 13.33 -21.37 -2.29
N GLY A 118 14.13 -20.65 -1.51
CA GLY A 118 15.52 -20.34 -1.83
C GLY A 118 16.53 -21.26 -1.14
N SER A 119 16.11 -22.31 -0.43
CA SER A 119 17.00 -23.15 0.39
C SER A 119 18.11 -23.85 -0.40
N HIS A 120 17.96 -23.95 -1.72
CA HIS A 120 18.94 -24.53 -2.64
C HIS A 120 19.79 -23.47 -3.36
N LEU A 121 19.64 -22.19 -3.02
CA LEU A 121 20.42 -21.11 -3.63
C LEU A 121 21.88 -21.17 -3.19
N VAL A 122 22.75 -21.32 -4.17
CA VAL A 122 24.18 -21.05 -4.02
C VAL A 122 24.46 -19.65 -4.56
N ILE A 123 25.09 -18.80 -3.75
CA ILE A 123 25.46 -17.43 -4.15
C ILE A 123 26.97 -17.37 -4.32
N ASP A 124 27.42 -17.27 -5.58
CA ASP A 124 28.85 -17.24 -5.89
C ASP A 124 29.56 -15.98 -5.34
N GLY A 125 30.68 -16.20 -4.65
CA GLY A 125 31.52 -15.17 -4.07
C GLY A 125 31.02 -14.56 -2.75
N LEU A 126 29.96 -15.09 -2.16
CA LEU A 126 29.56 -14.74 -0.80
C LEU A 126 30.68 -15.16 0.18
N ALA A 127 31.02 -14.28 1.13
CA ALA A 127 32.06 -14.56 2.12
C ALA A 127 31.72 -15.80 2.97
N GLN A 128 32.71 -16.68 3.19
CA GLN A 128 32.50 -17.98 3.84
C GLN A 128 31.93 -17.91 5.26
N ASN A 129 32.15 -16.81 5.97
CA ASN A 129 31.66 -16.58 7.33
C ASN A 129 30.24 -15.98 7.37
N ILE A 130 29.56 -15.86 6.23
CA ILE A 130 28.26 -15.22 6.11
C ILE A 130 27.29 -16.22 5.49
N SER A 131 26.25 -16.56 6.24
CA SER A 131 25.12 -17.33 5.76
C SER A 131 23.89 -16.45 5.59
N LEU A 132 23.07 -16.79 4.59
CA LEU A 132 21.77 -16.18 4.43
C LEU A 132 20.79 -16.80 5.41
N ARG A 133 19.84 -15.99 5.88
CA ARG A 133 18.68 -16.48 6.62
C ARG A 133 17.61 -16.96 5.64
N PRO A 134 16.71 -17.88 6.02
CA PRO A 134 15.68 -18.42 5.12
C PRO A 134 14.85 -17.34 4.41
N HIS A 135 14.49 -16.25 5.11
CA HIS A 135 13.73 -15.16 4.48
C HIS A 135 14.53 -14.40 3.42
N GLN A 136 15.86 -14.35 3.55
CA GLN A 136 16.74 -13.71 2.56
C GLN A 136 16.90 -14.60 1.34
N GLU A 137 17.04 -15.91 1.53
CA GLU A 137 17.09 -16.90 0.45
C GLU A 137 15.80 -16.86 -0.37
N ASN A 138 14.64 -16.95 0.28
CA ASN A 138 13.35 -16.90 -0.38
C ASN A 138 13.12 -15.56 -1.12
N ALA A 139 13.57 -14.44 -0.52
CA ALA A 139 13.49 -13.14 -1.18
C ALA A 139 14.43 -13.04 -2.40
N ILE A 140 15.62 -13.64 -2.36
CA ILE A 140 16.51 -13.74 -3.52
C ILE A 140 15.86 -14.58 -4.61
N GLN A 141 15.30 -15.74 -4.26
CA GLN A 141 14.61 -16.62 -5.20
C GLN A 141 13.46 -15.89 -5.90
N ARG A 142 12.65 -15.15 -5.14
CA ARG A 142 11.61 -14.28 -5.69
C ARG A 142 12.15 -13.26 -6.67
N ILE A 143 13.25 -12.59 -6.36
CA ILE A 143 13.85 -11.60 -7.27
C ILE A 143 14.35 -12.26 -8.56
N VAL A 144 14.95 -13.45 -8.46
CA VAL A 144 15.44 -14.20 -9.62
C VAL A 144 14.28 -14.61 -10.53
N GLU A 145 13.18 -15.13 -9.98
CA GLU A 145 12.04 -15.61 -10.75
C GLU A 145 11.18 -14.47 -11.33
N GLU A 146 10.83 -13.49 -10.50
CA GLU A 146 9.91 -12.41 -10.87
C GLU A 146 10.61 -11.22 -11.52
N LYS A 147 11.93 -11.11 -11.39
CA LYS A 147 12.78 -10.01 -11.89
C LYS A 147 12.45 -8.62 -11.31
N ARG A 148 11.45 -8.55 -10.42
CA ARG A 148 11.02 -7.34 -9.69
C ARG A 148 10.52 -7.74 -8.31
N ALA A 149 10.92 -7.01 -7.28
CA ALA A 149 10.41 -7.19 -5.94
C ALA A 149 10.54 -5.91 -5.11
N LEU A 150 9.66 -5.78 -4.11
CA LEU A 150 9.79 -4.81 -3.03
C LEU A 150 10.22 -5.54 -1.75
N LEU A 151 11.36 -5.17 -1.19
CA LEU A 151 11.85 -5.72 0.08
C LEU A 151 11.32 -4.90 1.27
N ALA A 152 10.04 -5.04 1.58
CA ALA A 152 9.36 -4.33 2.67
C ALA A 152 9.60 -4.96 4.07
N HIS A 153 10.83 -5.42 4.32
CA HIS A 153 11.20 -5.99 5.63
C HIS A 153 11.57 -4.88 6.63
N GLU A 154 11.50 -5.20 7.92
CA GLU A 154 11.91 -4.30 9.01
C GLU A 154 13.40 -3.88 8.93
N VAL A 155 13.76 -2.82 9.64
CA VAL A 155 15.16 -2.37 9.77
C VAL A 155 15.99 -3.48 10.45
N GLY A 156 17.23 -3.70 9.98
CA GLY A 156 18.10 -4.75 10.52
C GLY A 156 17.88 -6.17 9.97
N SER A 157 16.84 -6.41 9.17
CA SER A 157 16.55 -7.71 8.54
C SER A 157 17.55 -8.17 7.47
N GLY A 158 18.58 -7.37 7.18
CA GLY A 158 19.60 -7.70 6.19
C GLY A 158 19.21 -7.43 4.73
N LYS A 159 18.34 -6.43 4.48
CA LYS A 159 17.89 -6.05 3.13
C LYS A 159 19.04 -5.80 2.14
N THR A 160 20.15 -5.19 2.57
CA THR A 160 21.30 -4.97 1.68
C THR A 160 21.92 -6.29 1.23
N LEU A 161 22.17 -7.22 2.16
CA LEU A 161 22.72 -8.53 1.83
C LEU A 161 21.81 -9.28 0.86
N THR A 162 20.50 -9.25 1.08
CA THR A 162 19.50 -9.82 0.16
C THR A 162 19.58 -9.20 -1.24
N MET A 163 19.63 -7.87 -1.32
CA MET A 163 19.71 -7.15 -2.60
C MET A 163 21.01 -7.46 -3.36
N LEU A 164 22.15 -7.50 -2.65
CA LEU A 164 23.43 -7.84 -3.24
C LEU A 164 23.48 -9.31 -3.70
N GLY A 165 23.01 -10.23 -2.87
CA GLY A 165 22.89 -11.65 -3.22
C GLY A 165 22.05 -11.86 -4.47
N ALA A 166 20.90 -11.18 -4.57
CA ALA A 166 20.07 -11.24 -5.77
C ALA A 166 20.76 -10.67 -7.01
N GLY A 167 21.38 -9.48 -6.91
CA GLY A 167 22.05 -8.86 -8.05
C GLY A 167 23.25 -9.64 -8.56
N PHE A 168 24.04 -10.24 -7.67
CA PHE A 168 25.13 -11.14 -8.07
C PHE A 168 24.63 -12.48 -8.61
N LYS A 169 23.55 -13.05 -8.05
CA LYS A 169 22.94 -14.27 -8.58
C LYS A 169 22.35 -14.07 -9.97
N LEU A 170 21.64 -12.96 -10.19
CA LEU A 170 21.16 -12.59 -11.52
C LEU A 170 22.32 -12.44 -12.53
N LYS A 171 23.46 -11.92 -12.07
CA LYS A 171 24.66 -11.78 -12.92
C LYS A 171 25.30 -13.12 -13.24
N GLU A 172 25.42 -13.99 -12.23
CA GLU A 172 25.90 -15.37 -12.37
C GLU A 172 25.04 -16.17 -13.36
N LEU A 173 23.71 -16.04 -13.26
CA LEU A 173 22.75 -16.67 -14.18
C LEU A 173 22.69 -16.03 -15.58
N GLY A 174 23.49 -15.00 -15.85
CA GLY A 174 23.50 -14.30 -17.14
C GLY A 174 22.25 -13.46 -17.43
N MET A 175 21.37 -13.27 -16.44
CA MET A 175 20.14 -12.48 -16.60
C MET A 175 20.42 -10.97 -16.59
N VAL A 176 21.52 -10.54 -15.95
CA VAL A 176 22.00 -9.16 -15.96
C VAL A 176 23.51 -9.12 -16.20
N HIS A 177 24.01 -8.15 -16.95
CA HIS A 177 25.44 -8.03 -17.22
C HIS A 177 26.15 -7.04 -16.27
N LYS A 178 25.47 -5.93 -15.96
CA LYS A 178 26.00 -4.83 -15.13
C LYS A 178 24.94 -4.40 -14.10
N PRO A 179 24.86 -5.08 -12.93
CA PRO A 179 24.01 -4.63 -11.83
C PRO A 179 24.36 -3.18 -11.44
N LEU A 180 23.35 -2.31 -11.39
CA LEU A 180 23.47 -0.92 -10.97
C LEU A 180 22.63 -0.72 -9.71
N TYR A 181 23.28 -0.30 -8.62
CA TYR A 181 22.61 0.02 -7.36
C TYR A 181 22.56 1.53 -7.19
N VAL A 182 21.35 2.07 -7.00
CA VAL A 182 21.14 3.50 -6.76
C VAL A 182 20.85 3.67 -5.28
N VAL A 183 21.71 4.42 -4.59
CA VAL A 183 21.61 4.70 -3.15
C VAL A 183 21.72 6.20 -2.91
N PRO A 184 21.20 6.72 -1.77
CA PRO A 184 21.47 8.09 -1.34
C PRO A 184 22.97 8.38 -1.33
N SER A 185 23.36 9.60 -1.72
CA SER A 185 24.78 9.99 -1.85
C SER A 185 25.57 9.81 -0.55
N SER A 186 24.94 10.06 0.60
CA SER A 186 25.52 9.84 1.94
C SER A 186 25.83 8.38 2.26
N LEU A 187 25.20 7.43 1.55
CA LEU A 187 25.35 5.99 1.79
C LEU A 187 26.25 5.29 0.76
N SER A 188 26.69 5.96 -0.31
CA SER A 188 27.48 5.35 -1.39
C SER A 188 28.74 4.63 -0.88
N ALA A 189 29.50 5.29 -0.01
CA ALA A 189 30.74 4.73 0.56
C ALA A 189 30.44 3.53 1.46
N GLN A 190 29.45 3.64 2.36
CA GLN A 190 29.02 2.54 3.23
C GLN A 190 28.52 1.35 2.42
N PHE A 191 27.72 1.59 1.39
CA PHE A 191 27.21 0.54 0.52
C PHE A 191 28.35 -0.19 -0.23
N GLY A 192 29.35 0.56 -0.69
CA GLY A 192 30.58 -0.01 -1.25
C GLY A 192 31.32 -0.91 -0.26
N GLN A 193 31.44 -0.49 1.00
CA GLN A 193 32.05 -1.30 2.07
C GLN A 193 31.25 -2.57 2.36
N GLU A 194 29.91 -2.50 2.35
CA GLU A 194 29.05 -3.68 2.49
C GLU A 194 29.28 -4.68 1.36
N ILE A 195 29.46 -4.22 0.11
CA ILE A 195 29.83 -5.13 -1.00
C ILE A 195 31.17 -5.81 -0.73
N MET A 196 32.20 -5.07 -0.33
CA MET A 196 33.51 -5.66 -0.05
C MET A 196 33.47 -6.63 1.13
N LYS A 197 32.61 -6.37 2.13
CA LYS A 197 32.40 -7.26 3.27
C LYS A 197 31.70 -8.56 2.87
N PHE A 198 30.60 -8.46 2.11
CA PHE A 198 29.78 -9.62 1.75
C PHE A 198 30.36 -10.39 0.56
N PHE A 199 31.01 -9.71 -0.37
CA PHE A 199 31.50 -10.24 -1.65
C PHE A 199 32.94 -9.78 -1.93
N PRO A 200 33.92 -10.21 -1.12
CA PRO A 200 35.28 -9.65 -1.15
C PRO A 200 36.03 -9.86 -2.47
N THR A 201 35.62 -10.83 -3.29
CA THR A 201 36.24 -11.13 -4.60
C THR A 201 35.61 -10.37 -5.77
N LYS A 202 34.47 -9.70 -5.57
CA LYS A 202 33.74 -9.03 -6.65
C LYS A 202 34.28 -7.60 -6.83
N LYS A 203 34.65 -7.26 -8.07
CA LYS A 203 35.07 -5.91 -8.44
C LYS A 203 33.85 -5.02 -8.62
N VAL A 204 33.82 -3.89 -7.91
CA VAL A 204 32.73 -2.91 -7.99
C VAL A 204 33.25 -1.50 -8.21
N PHE A 205 32.51 -0.74 -9.02
CA PHE A 205 32.74 0.67 -9.24
C PHE A 205 31.84 1.47 -8.30
N VAL A 206 32.44 2.16 -7.32
CA VAL A 206 31.72 2.96 -6.32
C VAL A 206 31.87 4.43 -6.69
N THR A 207 30.74 5.12 -6.84
CA THR A 207 30.72 6.53 -7.21
C THR A 207 31.01 7.45 -6.03
N THR A 208 31.70 8.54 -6.31
CA THR A 208 31.94 9.64 -5.37
C THR A 208 31.13 10.88 -5.78
N THR A 209 31.00 11.85 -4.87
CA THR A 209 30.36 13.14 -5.18
C THR A 209 31.03 13.89 -6.33
N GLN A 210 32.33 13.67 -6.54
CA GLN A 210 33.09 14.29 -7.63
C GLN A 210 32.67 13.80 -9.01
N ASP A 211 32.15 12.58 -9.13
CA ASP A 211 31.73 12.00 -10.40
C ASP A 211 30.47 12.69 -10.96
N PHE A 212 29.68 13.34 -10.10
CA PHE A 212 28.43 14.01 -10.47
C PHE A 212 28.61 15.48 -10.89
N VAL A 213 29.82 16.04 -10.76
CA VAL A 213 30.15 17.40 -11.18
C VAL A 213 30.03 17.52 -12.70
N LYS A 214 29.46 18.63 -13.20
CA LYS A 214 29.14 18.85 -14.62
C LYS A 214 30.30 18.50 -15.57
N ALA A 215 31.52 18.89 -15.22
CA ALA A 215 32.72 18.62 -16.02
C ALA A 215 33.07 17.13 -16.14
N ARG A 216 32.72 16.30 -15.15
CA ARG A 216 33.09 14.87 -15.07
C ARG A 216 31.96 13.91 -15.48
N ARG A 217 30.73 14.39 -15.66
CA ARG A 217 29.58 13.54 -16.03
C ARG A 217 29.82 12.67 -17.27
N LYS A 218 30.44 13.23 -18.33
CA LYS A 218 30.76 12.46 -19.55
C LYS A 218 31.76 11.33 -19.25
N GLN A 219 32.79 11.61 -18.45
CA GLN A 219 33.78 10.62 -18.05
C GLN A 219 33.17 9.53 -17.15
N PHE A 220 32.28 9.93 -16.23
CA PHE A 220 31.54 9.00 -15.37
C PHE A 220 30.68 8.02 -16.18
N VAL A 221 29.85 8.54 -17.11
CA VAL A 221 29.03 7.68 -18.00
C VAL A 221 29.90 6.77 -18.86
N SER A 222 31.02 7.28 -19.38
CA SER A 222 31.98 6.47 -20.15
C SER A 222 32.51 5.28 -19.33
N ARG A 223 32.92 5.49 -18.08
CA ARG A 223 33.39 4.42 -17.18
C ARG A 223 32.34 3.34 -16.93
N ILE A 224 31.06 3.71 -16.79
CA ILE A 224 29.96 2.73 -16.67
C ILE A 224 29.88 1.82 -17.90
N ILE A 225 30.04 2.41 -19.10
CA ILE A 225 29.95 1.70 -20.37
C ILE A 225 31.17 0.80 -20.60
N THR A 226 32.39 1.28 -20.33
CA THR A 226 33.61 0.54 -20.63
C THR A 226 33.94 -0.53 -19.59
N GLY A 227 33.53 -0.34 -18.33
CA GLY A 227 33.94 -1.19 -17.21
C GLY A 227 35.29 -0.76 -16.65
#